data_AF-A0A968U4J2-F1
#
_entry.id   AF-A0A968U4J2-F1
#
_cell.length_a   1.000
_cell.length_b   1.000
_cell.length_c   1.000
_cell.angle_alpha   90.00
_cell.angle_beta   90.00
_cell.angle_gamma   90.00
#
_symmetry.space_group_name_H-M   'P 1'
#
loop_
_entity.id
_entity.type
_entity.pdbx_description
1 polymer ?
#
loop_
_entity_poly.entity_id
_entity_poly.type
_entity_poly.pdbx_seq_one_letter_code
_entity_poly.pdbx_strand_id
1 'polypeptide(L)'
;MSQILTLEISEQVFAAIQRQSAATGVAPERLAALWIEQRFTQVPESPVDEASKEIARTRFERHFGTLSPNNETSLDNESIDTDLAREYANTHKDE
;
A
#
# COMPACT_ATOMS: atom_id res chain seq x y z
N MET A 1 2.08 12.53 29.73
CA MET A 1 1.12 13.58 30.15
C MET A 1 -0.05 13.54 29.19
N SER A 2 -1.29 13.57 29.67
CA SER A 2 -2.49 13.64 28.82
C SER A 2 -3.06 15.06 28.85
N GLN A 3 -3.65 15.49 27.74
CA GLN A 3 -4.35 16.78 27.61
C GLN A 3 -5.76 16.53 27.06
N ILE A 4 -6.71 17.38 27.45
CA ILE A 4 -8.10 17.33 26.93
C ILE A 4 -8.28 18.52 25.99
N LEU A 5 -8.79 18.24 24.79
CA LEU A 5 -9.07 19.22 23.75
C LEU A 5 -10.54 19.12 23.36
N THR A 6 -11.20 20.27 23.22
CA THR A 6 -12.51 20.35 22.56
C THR A 6 -12.28 20.75 21.10
N LEU A 7 -12.80 19.94 20.18
CA LEU A 7 -12.56 20.11 18.74
C LEU A 7 -13.88 20.33 18.02
N GLU A 8 -13.92 21.33 17.15
CA GLU A 8 -14.99 21.46 16.16
C GLU A 8 -14.57 20.72 14.89
N ILE A 9 -15.39 19.77 14.46
CA ILE A 9 -15.18 18.96 13.26
C ILE A 9 -16.43 18.97 12.39
N SER A 10 -16.27 18.70 11.10
CA SER A 10 -17.43 18.59 10.20
C SER A 10 -18.35 17.43 10.60
N GLU A 11 -19.64 17.58 10.33
CA GLU A 11 -20.66 16.56 10.60
C GLU A 11 -20.35 15.23 9.89
N GLN A 12 -19.83 15.30 8.66
CA GLN A 12 -19.43 14.12 7.90
C GLN A 12 -18.32 13.32 8.61
N VAL A 13 -17.32 14.01 9.15
CA VAL A 13 -16.20 13.36 9.88
C VAL A 13 -16.71 12.77 11.19
N PHE A 14 -17.56 13.50 11.91
CA PHE A 14 -18.16 13.00 13.14
C PHE A 14 -19.00 11.73 12.90
N ALA A 15 -19.82 11.72 11.84
CA ALA A 15 -20.61 10.55 11.45
C ALA A 15 -19.73 9.35 11.08
N ALA A 16 -18.57 9.56 10.45
CA ALA A 16 -17.61 8.50 10.15
C ALA A 16 -16.98 7.92 11.42
N ILE A 17 -16.58 8.77 12.37
CA ILE A 17 -16.06 8.35 13.68
C ILE A 17 -17.09 7.51 14.43
N GLN A 18 -18.36 7.94 14.48
CA GLN A 18 -19.43 7.18 15.13
C GLN A 18 -19.62 5.80 14.51
N ARG A 19 -19.61 5.71 13.17
CA ARG A 19 -19.75 4.43 12.46
C ARG A 19 -18.63 3.47 12.83
N GLN A 20 -17.40 3.95 12.85
CA GLN A 20 -16.25 3.14 13.22
C GLN A 20 -16.26 2.75 14.71
N SER A 21 -16.72 3.65 15.57
CA SER A 21 -16.93 3.41 17.00
C SER A 21 -17.90 2.25 17.22
N ALA A 22 -19.04 2.27 16.54
CA ALA A 22 -20.02 1.19 16.61
C ALA A 22 -19.45 -0.14 16.09
N ALA A 23 -18.66 -0.13 15.02
CA ALA A 23 -18.07 -1.33 14.44
C ALA A 23 -16.97 -1.96 15.32
N THR A 24 -16.21 -1.13 16.06
CA THR A 24 -15.05 -1.57 16.84
C THR A 24 -15.33 -1.69 18.35
N GLY A 25 -16.47 -1.19 18.82
CA GLY A 25 -16.82 -1.11 20.24
C GLY A 25 -15.97 -0.12 21.04
N VAL A 26 -15.18 0.73 20.37
CA VAL A 26 -14.34 1.75 21.01
C VAL A 26 -15.09 3.07 21.04
N ALA A 27 -15.01 3.80 22.16
CA ALA A 27 -15.66 5.11 22.29
C ALA A 27 -15.18 6.10 21.20
N PRO A 28 -16.06 6.96 20.66
CA PRO A 28 -15.74 7.83 19.54
C PRO A 28 -14.63 8.85 19.88
N GLU A 29 -14.57 9.34 21.10
CA GLU A 29 -13.52 10.27 21.58
C GLU A 29 -12.16 9.58 21.61
N ARG A 30 -12.14 8.30 22.02
CA ARG A 30 -10.92 7.50 22.07
C ARG A 30 -10.42 7.16 20.67
N LEU A 31 -11.32 6.85 19.74
CA LEU A 31 -10.97 6.66 18.33
C LEU A 31 -10.40 7.94 17.72
N ALA A 32 -11.05 9.09 17.97
CA ALA A 32 -10.57 10.37 17.49
C ALA A 32 -9.18 10.70 18.03
N ALA A 33 -8.94 10.52 19.34
CA ALA A 33 -7.63 10.71 19.95
C ALA A 33 -6.57 9.79 19.34
N LEU A 34 -6.88 8.50 19.16
CA LEU A 34 -5.96 7.52 18.54
C LEU A 34 -5.59 7.91 17.10
N TRP A 35 -6.55 8.36 16.30
CA TRP A 35 -6.28 8.77 14.91
C TRP A 35 -5.44 10.04 14.83
N ILE A 36 -5.70 11.00 15.72
CA ILE A 36 -4.87 12.21 15.83
C ILE A 36 -3.45 11.81 16.24
N GLU A 37 -3.30 11.01 17.29
CA GLU A 37 -1.99 10.52 17.73
C GLU A 37 -1.25 9.76 16.62
N GLN A 38 -1.92 8.86 15.91
CA GLN A 38 -1.33 8.14 14.78
C GLN A 38 -0.87 9.10 13.68
N ARG A 39 -1.65 10.13 13.35
CA ARG A 39 -1.28 11.08 12.30
C ARG A 39 -0.02 11.88 12.65
N PHE A 40 0.17 12.23 13.91
CA PHE A 40 1.30 13.02 14.37
C PHE A 40 2.49 12.18 14.86
N THR A 41 2.27 10.92 15.20
CA THR A 41 3.31 9.96 15.63
C THR A 41 3.84 9.13 14.47
N GLN A 42 3.10 9.03 13.36
CA GLN A 42 3.66 8.59 12.09
C GLN A 42 4.74 9.59 11.69
N VAL A 43 5.97 9.26 12.05
CA VAL A 43 7.16 9.85 11.47
C VAL A 43 6.93 9.74 9.96
N PRO A 44 6.85 10.87 9.21
CA PRO A 44 6.82 10.77 7.76
C PRO A 44 7.98 9.87 7.38
N GLU A 45 7.73 8.82 6.59
CA GLU A 45 8.78 7.91 6.13
C GLU A 45 9.98 8.77 5.78
N SER A 46 11.02 8.67 6.61
CA SER A 46 12.24 9.42 6.40
C SER A 46 12.63 9.12 4.95
N PRO A 47 13.06 10.11 4.15
CA PRO A 47 13.51 9.83 2.79
C PRO A 47 14.47 8.66 2.89
N VAL A 48 14.11 7.56 2.19
CA VAL A 48 14.76 6.26 2.36
C VAL A 48 16.25 6.48 2.20
N ASP A 49 16.99 6.37 3.30
CA ASP A 49 18.44 6.52 3.29
C ASP A 49 19.01 5.52 2.28
N GLU A 50 20.00 5.92 1.48
CA GLU A 50 20.56 5.07 0.42
C GLU A 50 21.06 3.73 0.99
N ALA A 51 21.51 3.72 2.24
CA ALA A 51 21.84 2.49 2.96
C ALA A 51 20.61 1.56 3.18
N SER A 52 19.45 2.12 3.48
CA SER A 52 18.20 1.35 3.65
C SER A 52 17.71 0.79 2.31
N LYS A 53 17.89 1.54 1.22
CA LYS A 53 17.58 1.10 -0.14
C LYS A 53 18.48 -0.06 -0.58
N GLU A 54 19.77 0.00 -0.27
CA GLU A 54 20.72 -1.06 -0.59
C GLU A 54 20.44 -2.35 0.21
N ILE A 55 20.03 -2.23 1.47
CA ILE A 55 19.58 -3.38 2.28
C ILE A 55 18.31 -4.01 1.70
N ALA A 56 17.33 -3.19 1.30
CA ALA A 56 16.12 -3.68 0.67
C ALA A 56 16.42 -4.39 -0.66
N ARG A 57 17.32 -3.81 -1.48
CA ARG A 57 17.80 -4.40 -2.72
C ARG A 57 18.48 -5.75 -2.50
N THR A 58 19.43 -5.82 -1.57
CA THR A 58 20.16 -7.05 -1.24
C THR A 58 19.20 -8.16 -0.76
N ARG A 59 18.19 -7.80 0.05
CA ARG A 59 17.16 -8.75 0.50
C ARG A 59 16.31 -9.27 -0.67
N PHE A 60 15.93 -8.39 -1.58
CA PHE A 60 15.18 -8.74 -2.77
C PHE A 60 16.00 -9.64 -3.71
N GLU A 61 17.27 -9.28 -3.96
CA GLU A 61 18.17 -10.03 -4.81
C GLU A 61 18.51 -11.42 -4.26
N ARG A 62 18.48 -11.60 -2.93
CA ARG A 62 18.63 -12.93 -2.29
C ARG A 62 17.57 -13.94 -2.74
N HIS A 63 16.43 -13.47 -3.21
CA HIS A 63 15.35 -14.32 -3.71
C HIS A 63 15.44 -14.60 -5.21
N PHE A 64 16.32 -13.91 -5.95
CA PHE A 64 16.59 -14.27 -7.33
C PHE A 64 17.42 -15.55 -7.37
N GLY A 65 16.81 -16.64 -7.85
CA GLY A 65 17.58 -17.74 -8.39
C GLY A 65 18.34 -17.29 -9.64
N THR A 66 19.39 -18.02 -10.02
CA THR A 66 20.12 -17.80 -11.28
C THR A 66 19.21 -18.13 -12.46
N LEU A 67 18.37 -17.18 -12.86
CA LEU A 67 17.75 -17.17 -14.18
C LEU A 67 18.80 -16.58 -15.11
N SER A 68 19.48 -17.43 -15.86
CA SER A 68 20.18 -17.03 -17.07
C SER A 68 19.18 -17.15 -18.21
N PRO A 69 18.35 -16.12 -18.51
CA PRO A 69 17.57 -16.17 -19.73
C PRO A 69 18.57 -16.13 -20.89
N ASN A 70 18.72 -17.26 -21.60
CA ASN A 70 19.48 -17.30 -22.85
C ASN A 70 18.81 -16.51 -23.98
N ASN A 71 17.65 -15.90 -23.69
CA ASN A 71 16.90 -15.06 -24.61
C ASN A 71 16.81 -13.66 -23.99
N GLU A 72 17.00 -12.63 -24.82
CA GLU A 72 16.71 -11.25 -24.45
C GLU A 72 15.25 -11.19 -23.96
N THR A 73 15.04 -10.92 -22.68
CA THR A 73 13.72 -10.57 -22.17
C THR A 73 13.35 -9.25 -22.83
N SER A 74 12.46 -9.28 -23.83
CA SER A 74 11.97 -8.07 -24.48
C SER A 74 11.35 -7.15 -23.42
N LEU A 75 11.73 -5.87 -23.44
CA LEU A 75 11.14 -4.81 -22.62
C LEU A 75 10.09 -4.01 -23.42
N ASP A 76 9.79 -4.43 -24.65
CA ASP A 76 8.81 -3.78 -25.49
C ASP A 76 7.39 -4.20 -25.07
N ASN A 77 6.77 -3.35 -24.25
CA ASN A 77 5.43 -3.56 -23.73
C ASN A 77 4.37 -3.73 -24.84
N GLU A 78 4.54 -3.08 -26.00
CA GLU A 78 3.57 -3.17 -27.09
C GLU A 78 3.59 -4.56 -27.75
N SER A 79 4.78 -5.13 -27.93
CA SER A 79 4.94 -6.51 -28.38
C SER A 79 4.40 -7.51 -27.35
N ILE A 80 4.65 -7.27 -26.06
CA ILE A 80 4.16 -8.12 -24.97
C ILE A 80 2.63 -8.13 -24.95
N ASP A 81 1.99 -6.96 -25.02
CA ASP A 81 0.53 -6.83 -25.03
C ASP A 81 -0.09 -7.53 -26.25
N THR A 82 0.58 -7.45 -27.41
CA THR A 82 0.15 -8.11 -28.64
C THR A 82 0.23 -9.64 -28.53
N ASP A 83 1.33 -10.16 -27.99
CA ASP A 83 1.51 -11.60 -27.79
C ASP A 83 0.54 -12.13 -26.72
N LEU A 84 0.30 -11.37 -25.65
CA LEU A 84 -0.67 -11.69 -24.60
C LEU A 84 -2.09 -11.75 -25.16
N ALA A 85 -2.50 -10.74 -25.94
CA ALA A 85 -3.82 -10.72 -26.57
C ALA A 85 -4.00 -11.91 -27.53
N ARG A 86 -2.95 -12.28 -28.27
CA ARG A 86 -2.96 -13.44 -29.17
C ARG A 86 -3.11 -14.75 -28.40
N GLU A 87 -2.36 -14.93 -27.32
CA GLU A 87 -2.43 -16.14 -26.49
C GLU A 87 -3.83 -16.31 -25.89
N TYR A 88 -4.37 -15.25 -25.26
CA TYR A 88 -5.73 -15.25 -24.71
C TYR A 88 -6.80 -15.52 -25.78
N ALA A 89 -6.67 -14.93 -26.97
CA ALA A 89 -7.62 -15.17 -28.06
C ALA A 89 -7.56 -16.60 -28.64
N ASN A 90 -6.45 -17.32 -28.43
CA ASN A 90 -6.29 -18.70 -28.91
C ASN A 90 -6.76 -19.72 -27.86
N THR A 91 -6.60 -19.47 -26.56
CA THR A 91 -7.08 -20.35 -25.48
C THR A 91 -8.58 -20.23 -25.21
N HIS A 92 -9.23 -19.15 -25.63
CA HIS A 92 -10.67 -18.92 -25.43
C HIS A 92 -11.54 -19.14 -26.68
N LYS A 93 -11.05 -19.90 -27.68
CA LYS A 93 -11.82 -20.23 -28.89
C LYS A 93 -12.54 -21.59 -28.86
N ASP A 94 -12.39 -22.36 -27.79
CA ASP A 94 -12.98 -23.69 -27.65
C ASP A 94 -14.06 -23.80 -26.53
N GLU A 95 -14.82 -22.72 -26.27
CA GLU A 95 -16.10 -22.77 -25.52
C GLU A 95 -17.29 -22.32 -26.39
#